data_AF-A0A8X6JBX1-F1
#
_entry.id   AF-A0A8X6JBX1-F1
#
_cell.length_a   1.000
_cell.length_b   1.000
_cell.length_c   1.000
_cell.angle_alpha   90.00
_cell.angle_beta   90.00
_cell.angle_gamma   90.00
#
_symmetry.space_group_name_H-M   'P 1'
#
loop_
_entity.id
_entity.type
_entity.pdbx_description
1 polymer ?
#
loop_
_entity_poly.entity_id
_entity_poly.type
_entity_poly.pdbx_seq_one_letter_code
_entity_poly.pdbx_strand_id
1 'polypeptide(L)'
;MRFSPSSGLDIQRLQQWPTSTKWAAGTKSNQLFCRLFTKILGGDKEIDHKPGFGRPVRCNVDHLRQKVEARLASMVRQLGAELSVAPQTISRHLAAMSVVGKFETWVPCLTMEQRQRRLETSKALQECEIRERFCIVF
;
A
#
# COMPACT_ATOMS: atom_id res chain seq x y z
N MET A 1 7.67 -43.13 -17.18
CA MET A 1 8.99 -43.36 -16.55
C MET A 1 8.98 -42.74 -15.17
N ARG A 2 9.06 -43.55 -14.11
CA ARG A 2 9.18 -43.08 -12.71
C ARG A 2 10.66 -43.00 -12.37
N PHE A 3 11.15 -41.85 -11.94
CA PHE A 3 12.51 -41.73 -11.39
C PHE A 3 12.43 -41.87 -9.86
N SER A 4 13.05 -42.93 -9.34
CA SER A 4 13.20 -43.16 -7.90
C SER A 4 14.20 -42.16 -7.31
N PRO A 5 13.96 -41.65 -6.08
CA PRO A 5 14.73 -40.58 -5.48
C PRO A 5 15.85 -41.15 -4.60
N SER A 6 16.91 -41.71 -5.18
CA SER A 6 18.05 -42.22 -4.39
C SER A 6 19.34 -42.27 -5.21
N SER A 7 19.84 -41.12 -5.62
CA SER A 7 21.24 -41.00 -6.03
C SER A 7 21.57 -39.53 -6.14
N GLY A 8 22.65 -39.12 -5.49
CA GLY A 8 23.18 -37.77 -5.54
C GLY A 8 23.15 -37.26 -6.97
N LEU A 9 22.68 -36.01 -7.12
CA LEU A 9 22.62 -35.29 -8.37
C LEU A 9 23.91 -35.56 -9.14
N ASP A 10 23.78 -36.27 -10.26
CA ASP A 10 24.89 -36.76 -11.06
C ASP A 10 25.54 -35.56 -11.77
N ILE A 11 26.49 -34.93 -11.08
CA ILE A 11 27.16 -33.68 -11.49
C ILE A 11 27.84 -33.87 -12.86
N GLN A 12 28.20 -35.10 -13.22
CA GLN A 12 28.79 -35.43 -14.53
C GLN A 12 27.82 -35.25 -15.70
N ARG A 13 26.51 -35.51 -15.52
CA ARG A 13 25.50 -35.26 -16.57
C ARG A 13 25.29 -33.77 -16.85
N LEU A 14 25.65 -32.90 -15.92
CA LEU A 14 25.55 -31.45 -16.06
C LEU A 14 26.79 -30.83 -16.73
N GLN A 15 27.94 -31.54 -16.77
CA GLN A 15 29.16 -31.09 -17.45
C GLN A 15 29.11 -31.22 -18.98
N GLN A 16 28.24 -32.09 -19.50
CA GLN A 16 28.13 -32.43 -20.92
C GLN A 16 27.11 -31.56 -21.70
N TRP A 17 26.50 -30.56 -21.06
CA TRP A 17 25.57 -29.67 -21.75
C TRP A 17 26.35 -28.72 -22.67
N PRO A 18 25.92 -28.48 -23.92
CA PRO A 18 26.55 -27.47 -24.75
C PRO A 18 26.26 -26.12 -24.09
N THR A 19 27.26 -25.52 -23.44
CA THR A 19 27.33 -24.07 -23.31
C THR A 19 27.45 -23.54 -24.73
N SER A 20 26.29 -23.43 -25.39
CA SER A 20 26.12 -22.97 -26.75
C SER A 20 27.00 -21.75 -26.95
N THR A 21 27.97 -21.89 -27.85
CA THR A 21 28.95 -20.88 -28.27
C THR A 21 28.29 -19.54 -28.66
N LYS A 22 26.96 -19.52 -28.82
CA LYS A 22 26.13 -18.34 -29.11
C LYS A 22 25.94 -17.39 -27.93
N TRP A 23 26.20 -17.79 -26.68
CA TRP A 23 25.94 -16.95 -25.48
C TRP A 23 27.15 -16.75 -24.56
N ALA A 24 28.36 -17.01 -25.06
CA ALA A 24 29.59 -17.11 -24.26
C ALA A 24 30.03 -15.83 -23.53
N ALA A 25 29.43 -14.66 -23.78
CA ALA A 25 29.89 -13.38 -23.21
C ALA A 25 29.17 -12.95 -21.91
N GLY A 26 28.21 -13.71 -21.38
CA GLY A 26 27.42 -13.28 -20.21
C GLY A 26 26.74 -14.37 -19.40
N THR A 27 27.20 -15.62 -19.52
CA THR A 27 26.51 -16.78 -18.93
C THR A 27 26.60 -16.79 -17.40
N LYS A 28 25.46 -16.93 -16.72
CA LYS A 28 25.41 -17.10 -15.26
C LYS A 28 26.10 -18.42 -14.85
N SER A 29 26.78 -18.44 -13.69
CA SER A 29 27.54 -19.59 -13.17
C SER A 29 26.76 -20.91 -13.22
N ASN A 30 27.45 -22.02 -13.51
CA ASN A 30 26.91 -23.39 -13.48
C ASN A 30 26.11 -23.69 -12.20
N GLN A 31 26.47 -23.06 -11.07
CA GLN A 31 25.77 -23.24 -9.80
C GLN A 31 24.32 -22.72 -9.83
N LEU A 32 24.04 -21.63 -10.56
CA LEU A 32 22.68 -21.12 -10.72
C LEU A 32 21.83 -22.08 -11.56
N PHE A 33 22.43 -22.65 -12.61
CA PHE A 33 21.77 -23.62 -13.48
C PHE A 33 21.35 -24.86 -12.69
N CYS A 34 22.25 -25.43 -11.87
CA CYS A 34 21.92 -26.54 -10.99
C CYS A 34 20.75 -26.21 -10.05
N ARG A 35 20.76 -25.02 -9.42
CA ARG A 35 19.70 -24.58 -8.49
C ARG A 35 18.34 -24.39 -9.18
N LEU A 36 18.34 -23.82 -10.38
CA LEU A 36 17.11 -23.66 -11.18
C LEU A 36 16.58 -25.02 -11.63
N PHE A 37 17.45 -25.92 -12.08
CA PHE A 37 17.07 -27.25 -12.52
C PHE A 37 16.45 -28.06 -11.37
N THR A 38 17.03 -28.01 -10.17
CA THR A 38 16.44 -28.64 -8.98
C THR A 38 15.08 -28.04 -8.62
N LYS A 39 14.91 -26.71 -8.79
CA LYS A 39 13.63 -26.03 -8.54
C LYS A 39 12.55 -26.47 -9.53
N ILE A 40 12.89 -26.57 -10.81
CA ILE A 40 12.00 -27.04 -11.89
C ILE A 40 11.61 -28.50 -11.67
N LEU A 41 12.56 -29.37 -11.31
CA LEU A 41 12.27 -30.77 -10.98
C LEU A 41 11.42 -30.91 -9.71
N GLY A 42 11.54 -29.96 -8.77
CA GLY A 42 10.69 -29.86 -7.57
C GLY A 42 9.25 -29.40 -7.85
N GLY A 43 8.88 -29.13 -9.10
CA GLY A 43 7.52 -28.74 -9.50
C GLY A 43 7.25 -27.23 -9.45
N ASP A 44 8.21 -26.43 -8.98
CA ASP A 44 8.14 -24.97 -9.00
C ASP A 44 8.41 -24.46 -10.42
N LYS A 45 7.33 -24.11 -11.15
CA LYS A 45 7.40 -23.58 -12.51
C LYS A 45 7.67 -22.07 -12.59
N GLU A 46 7.80 -21.40 -11.45
CA GLU A 46 8.11 -19.98 -11.39
C GLU A 46 9.57 -19.73 -11.78
N ILE A 47 9.74 -19.22 -13.00
CA ILE A 47 11.04 -18.80 -13.57
C ILE A 47 11.48 -17.47 -12.94
N ASP A 48 10.52 -16.63 -12.53
CA ASP A 48 10.82 -15.33 -11.95
C ASP A 48 11.46 -15.42 -10.57
N HIS A 49 12.30 -14.41 -10.28
CA HIS A 49 12.87 -14.26 -8.95
C HIS A 49 11.75 -13.94 -7.96
N LYS A 50 11.69 -14.71 -6.87
CA LYS A 50 10.88 -14.31 -5.71
C LYS A 50 11.28 -12.89 -5.31
N PRO A 51 10.33 -12.03 -4.93
CA PRO A 51 10.66 -10.68 -4.50
C PRO A 51 11.73 -10.77 -3.41
N GLY A 52 12.83 -10.05 -3.60
CA GLY A 52 13.87 -10.01 -2.60
C GLY A 52 13.28 -9.51 -1.28
N PHE A 53 13.83 -9.98 -0.16
CA PHE A 53 13.58 -9.35 1.12
C PHE A 53 14.15 -7.92 1.03
N GLY A 54 13.28 -6.97 0.69
CA GLY A 54 13.63 -5.56 0.63
C GLY A 54 14.09 -5.06 1.99
N ARG A 55 14.57 -3.82 2.04
CA ARG A 55 14.95 -3.21 3.33
C ARG A 55 13.75 -3.25 4.29
N PRO A 56 13.92 -3.72 5.54
CA PRO A 56 12.81 -3.76 6.49
C PRO A 56 12.24 -2.35 6.71
N VAL A 57 10.92 -2.25 6.62
CA VAL A 57 10.18 -1.01 6.86
C VAL A 57 10.26 -0.70 8.35
N ARG A 58 10.93 0.40 8.71
CA ARG A 58 11.15 0.79 10.12
C ARG A 58 9.93 1.39 10.80
N CYS A 59 8.89 1.76 10.06
CA CYS A 59 7.69 2.36 10.63
C CYS A 59 6.55 1.34 10.75
N ASN A 60 5.89 1.35 11.89
CA ASN A 60 4.64 0.63 12.08
C ASN A 60 3.52 1.39 11.36
N VAL A 61 2.99 0.80 10.29
CA VAL A 61 1.94 1.40 9.45
C VAL A 61 0.62 1.54 10.21
N ASP A 62 0.29 0.60 11.09
CA ASP A 62 -0.95 0.61 11.86
C ASP A 62 -0.96 1.75 12.88
N HIS A 63 0.18 2.00 13.53
CA HIS A 63 0.33 3.12 14.45
C HIS A 63 0.23 4.47 13.73
N LEU A 64 0.81 4.58 12.52
CA LEU A 64 0.67 5.78 11.69
C LEU A 64 -0.79 6.00 11.29
N ARG A 65 -1.51 4.94 10.93
CA ARG A 65 -2.94 5.01 10.56
C ARG A 65 -3.81 5.52 11.72
N GLN A 66 -3.62 4.97 12.92
CA GLN A 66 -4.36 5.41 14.11
C GLN A 66 -4.14 6.90 14.40
N LYS A 67 -2.90 7.39 14.24
CA LYS A 67 -2.56 8.81 14.43
C LYS A 67 -3.20 9.72 13.38
N VAL A 68 -3.26 9.29 12.13
CA VAL A 68 -3.90 10.02 11.04
C VAL A 68 -5.42 10.08 11.23
N GLU A 69 -6.04 8.97 11.62
CA GLU A 69 -7.49 8.91 11.89
C GLU A 69 -7.89 9.82 13.07
N ALA A 70 -7.06 9.87 14.12
CA ALA A 70 -7.29 10.77 15.26
C ALA A 70 -7.13 12.26 14.91
N ARG A 71 -6.30 12.60 13.90
CA ARG A 71 -6.03 13.98 13.51
C ARG A 71 -5.77 14.10 12.00
N LEU A 72 -6.88 14.20 11.26
CA LEU A 72 -6.89 14.30 9.79
C LEU A 72 -6.05 15.48 9.24
N ALA A 73 -5.87 16.54 10.02
CA ALA A 73 -5.12 17.74 9.65
C ALA A 73 -3.71 17.83 10.27
N SER A 74 -3.13 16.72 10.76
CA SER A 74 -1.78 16.74 11.33
C SER A 74 -0.70 16.93 10.24
N MET A 75 0.24 17.84 10.50
CA MET A 75 1.33 18.12 9.58
C MET A 75 2.34 16.95 9.59
N VAL A 76 2.75 16.48 8.40
CA VAL A 76 3.74 15.38 8.21
C VAL A 76 5.01 15.57 9.05
N ARG A 77 5.44 16.82 9.27
CA ARG A 77 6.60 17.15 10.11
C ARG A 77 6.38 16.86 11.60
N GLN A 78 5.18 17.11 12.13
CA GLN A 78 4.83 16.82 13.52
C GLN A 78 4.75 15.31 13.74
N LEU A 79 4.11 14.58 12.82
CA LEU A 79 4.09 13.12 12.84
C LEU A 79 5.50 12.52 12.78
N GLY A 80 6.43 13.15 12.04
CA GLY A 80 7.84 12.76 11.98
C GLY A 80 8.56 12.89 13.31
N ALA A 81 8.35 14.00 14.02
CA ALA A 81 8.89 14.20 15.35
C ALA A 81 8.31 13.20 16.36
N GLU A 82 6.99 12.98 16.35
CA GLU A 82 6.32 12.03 17.26
C GLU A 82 6.75 10.57 17.03
N LEU A 83 6.89 10.16 15.78
CA LEU A 83 7.25 8.78 15.42
C LEU A 83 8.78 8.58 15.33
N SER A 84 9.58 9.63 15.51
CA SER A 84 11.03 9.62 15.27
C SER A 84 11.42 9.08 13.89
N VAL A 85 10.59 9.37 12.89
CA VAL A 85 10.75 8.91 11.51
C VAL A 85 10.91 10.13 10.61
N ALA A 86 11.80 10.03 9.63
CA ALA A 86 12.04 11.12 8.71
C ALA A 86 10.74 11.48 7.92
N PRO A 87 10.42 12.78 7.72
CA PRO A 87 9.17 13.20 7.09
C PRO A 87 8.92 12.58 5.69
N GLN A 88 9.98 12.34 4.92
CA GLN A 88 9.89 11.70 3.60
C GLN A 88 9.38 10.26 3.68
N THR A 89 9.72 9.54 4.74
CA THR A 89 9.24 8.17 4.97
C THR A 89 7.74 8.21 5.23
N ILE A 90 7.28 9.12 6.10
CA ILE A 90 5.84 9.29 6.38
C ILE A 90 5.06 9.65 5.12
N SER A 91 5.57 10.59 4.30
CA SER A 91 4.94 10.93 3.02
C SER A 91 4.77 9.71 2.11
N ARG A 92 5.81 8.86 2.00
CA ARG A 92 5.74 7.62 1.22
C ARG A 92 4.72 6.63 1.78
N HIS A 93 4.61 6.52 3.10
CA HIS A 93 3.60 5.66 3.74
C HIS A 93 2.19 6.20 3.58
N LEU A 94 1.97 7.51 3.70
CA LEU A 94 0.67 8.14 3.43
C LEU A 94 0.22 7.93 1.99
N ALA A 95 1.14 8.08 1.02
CA ALA A 95 0.88 7.79 -0.39
C ALA A 95 0.52 6.31 -0.62
N ALA A 96 1.22 5.38 0.02
CA ALA A 96 0.91 3.94 -0.06
C ALA A 96 -0.46 3.60 0.58
N MET A 97 -0.86 4.33 1.62
CA MET A 97 -2.17 4.20 2.29
C MET A 97 -3.29 4.96 1.56
N SER A 98 -3.03 5.58 0.40
CA SER A 98 -3.96 6.43 -0.35
C SER A 98 -4.53 7.63 0.41
N VAL A 99 -3.89 8.04 1.51
CA VAL A 99 -4.31 9.21 2.27
C VAL A 99 -3.81 10.46 1.55
N VAL A 100 -4.73 11.18 0.92
CA VAL A 100 -4.44 12.47 0.29
C VAL A 100 -4.88 13.58 1.24
N GLY A 101 -3.96 14.48 1.56
CA GLY A 101 -4.30 15.71 2.26
C GLY A 101 -5.20 16.56 1.37
N LYS A 102 -6.48 16.66 1.73
CA LYS A 102 -7.39 17.62 1.11
C LYS A 102 -7.30 18.91 1.92
N PHE A 103 -7.19 20.04 1.24
CA PHE A 103 -7.45 21.30 1.90
C PHE A 103 -8.90 21.32 2.37
N GLU A 104 -9.11 21.70 3.63
CA GLU A 104 -10.44 21.89 4.16
C GLU A 104 -11.17 22.92 3.31
N THR A 105 -12.46 22.69 3.04
CA THR A 105 -13.29 23.66 2.35
C THR A 105 -13.27 24.96 3.14
N TRP A 106 -13.09 26.10 2.48
CA TRP A 106 -13.17 27.39 3.14
C TRP A 106 -14.58 27.57 3.71
N VAL A 107 -14.68 27.64 5.04
CA VAL A 107 -15.94 27.89 5.75
C VAL A 107 -15.87 29.30 6.34
N PRO A 108 -16.87 30.16 6.10
CA PRO A 108 -16.97 31.44 6.78
C PRO A 108 -16.94 31.25 8.29
N CYS A 109 -16.07 31.99 8.98
CA CYS A 109 -15.96 31.94 10.43
C CYS A 109 -17.20 32.59 11.08
N LEU A 110 -18.22 31.77 11.33
CA LEU A 110 -19.44 32.19 12.01
C LEU A 110 -19.23 32.19 13.52
N THR A 111 -19.60 33.30 14.18
CA THR A 111 -19.68 33.35 15.66
C THR A 111 -20.82 32.46 16.17
N MET A 112 -20.81 32.12 17.45
CA MET A 112 -21.82 31.22 18.03
C MET A 112 -23.25 31.76 17.83
N GLU A 113 -23.45 33.06 18.04
CA GLU A 113 -24.73 33.73 17.82
C GLU A 113 -25.19 33.70 16.36
N GLN A 114 -24.26 33.80 15.41
CA GLN A 114 -24.57 33.72 13.98
C GLN A 114 -24.94 32.30 13.57
N ARG A 115 -24.30 31.28 14.15
CA ARG A 115 -24.66 29.87 13.94
C ARG A 115 -26.05 29.58 14.46
N GLN A 116 -26.34 30.04 15.68
CA GLN A 116 -27.63 29.83 16.33
C GLN A 116 -28.76 30.47 15.54
N ARG A 117 -28.61 31.74 15.15
CA ARG A 117 -29.58 32.44 14.28
C ARG A 117 -29.83 31.70 12.98
N ARG A 118 -28.78 31.23 12.30
CA ARG A 118 -28.95 30.46 11.05
C ARG A 118 -29.73 29.18 11.27
N LEU A 119 -29.47 28.44 12.34
CA LEU A 119 -30.20 27.22 12.67
C LEU A 119 -31.68 27.50 12.93
N GLU A 120 -31.98 28.54 13.70
CA GLU A 120 -33.36 28.97 14.00
C GLU A 120 -34.11 29.40 12.74
N THR A 121 -33.49 30.22 11.88
CA THR A 121 -34.08 30.61 10.59
C THR A 121 -34.32 29.39 9.70
N SER A 122 -33.34 28.48 9.58
CA SER A 122 -33.50 27.26 8.76
C SER A 122 -34.63 26.37 9.27
N LYS A 123 -34.76 26.18 10.59
CA LYS A 123 -35.85 25.40 11.19
C LYS A 123 -37.21 26.04 10.91
N ALA A 124 -37.33 27.35 11.13
CA ALA A 124 -38.58 28.08 10.88
C ALA A 124 -39.02 27.99 9.41
N LEU A 125 -38.07 28.11 8.46
CA LEU A 125 -38.37 27.94 7.04
C LEU A 125 -38.81 26.52 6.69
N GLN A 126 -38.17 25.49 7.26
CA GLN A 126 -38.57 24.10 7.06
C GLN A 126 -39.97 23.83 7.62
N GLU A 127 -40.29 24.36 8.80
CA GLU A 127 -41.62 24.22 9.41
C GLU A 127 -42.71 24.92 8.58
N CYS A 128 -42.40 26.09 8.00
CA CYS A 128 -43.30 26.77 7.07
C CYS A 128 -43.48 25.98 5.77
N GLU A 129 -42.41 25.44 5.18
CA GLU A 129 -42.48 24.64 3.94
C GLU A 129 -43.31 23.36 4.15
N ILE A 130 -43.17 22.72 5.30
CA ILE A 130 -44.00 21.58 5.70
C ILE A 130 -45.46 22.03 5.80
N ARG A 131 -45.72 23.14 6.50
CA ARG A 131 -47.08 23.65 6.70
C ARG A 131 -47.76 24.02 5.38
N GLU A 132 -47.07 24.68 4.47
CA GLU A 132 -47.60 25.02 3.15
C GLU A 132 -47.85 23.78 2.28
N ARG A 133 -46.97 22.77 2.32
CA ARG A 133 -47.22 21.50 1.62
C ARG A 133 -48.40 20.72 2.18
N PHE A 134 -48.67 20.80 3.49
CA PHE A 134 -49.80 20.12 4.13
C PHE A 134 -51.10 20.95 4.13
N CYS A 135 -51.03 22.28 3.96
CA CYS A 135 -52.21 23.14 3.86
C CYS A 135 -52.84 23.20 2.46
N ILE A 136 -52.14 22.78 1.40
CA ILE A 136 -52.71 22.72 0.02
C ILE A 136 -53.49 21.40 -0.22
N VAL A 137 -53.48 20.46 0.74
CA VAL A 137 -54.12 19.12 0.61
C VAL A 137 -55.49 19.05 1.31
N PHE A 138 -56.06 20.17 1.76
CA PHE A 138 -57.43 20.24 2.30
C PHE A 138 -58.34 21.12 1.45
#